data_AF-A0A535URP6-F1
#
_entry.id   AF-A0A535URP6-F1
#
_cell.length_a   1.000
_cell.length_b   1.000
_cell.length_c   1.000
_cell.angle_alpha   90.00
_cell.angle_beta   90.00
_cell.angle_gamma   90.00
#
_symmetry.space_group_name_H-M   'P 1'
#
loop_
_entity.id
_entity.type
_entity.pdbx_description
1 polymer ?
#
loop_
_entity_poly.entity_id
_entity_poly.type
_entity_poly.pdbx_seq_one_letter_code
_entity_poly.pdbx_strand_id
1 'polypeptide(L)' 'MSAPPDRDLRPFDRARLLARQRRAPVFVAGGEVLLLKPKGPSATVWPNGTVTWGTATMAARDVERRLTPPAA' A
#
# COMPACT_ATOMS: atom_id res chain seq x y z
N MET A 1 -21.18 9.69 25.55
CA MET A 1 -19.82 10.01 25.05
C MET A 1 -19.60 9.22 23.77
N SER A 2 -19.83 9.83 22.61
CA SER A 2 -19.59 9.18 21.31
C SER A 2 -18.10 9.25 20.99
N ALA A 3 -17.50 8.10 20.68
CA ALA A 3 -16.10 8.02 20.26
C ALA A 3 -15.87 8.85 18.98
N PRO A 4 -14.67 9.44 18.79
CA PRO A 4 -14.40 10.26 17.61
C PRO A 4 -14.42 9.40 16.33
N PRO A 5 -15.03 9.90 15.23
CA PRO A 5 -15.23 9.14 13.99
C PRO A 5 -13.94 8.75 13.25
N ASP A 6 -12.78 9.25 13.69
CA ASP A 6 -11.48 8.97 13.06
C ASP A 6 -10.84 7.62 13.43
N ARG A 7 -11.40 6.89 14.42
CA ARG A 7 -10.89 5.56 14.82
C ARG A 7 -11.36 4.41 13.93
N ASP A 8 -12.41 4.59 13.14
CA ASP A 8 -13.04 3.52 12.34
C ASP A 8 -12.81 3.63 10.83
N LEU A 9 -11.89 4.49 10.37
CA LEU A 9 -11.39 4.36 9.01
C LEU A 9 -10.69 3.01 8.90
N ARG A 10 -11.35 2.08 8.20
CA ARG A 10 -10.79 0.76 7.87
C ARG A 10 -9.36 0.98 7.36
N PRO A 11 -8.38 0.15 7.76
CA PRO A 11 -6.96 0.40 7.46
C PRO A 11 -6.67 0.77 6.00
N PHE A 12 -7.46 0.22 5.07
CA PHE A 12 -7.40 0.54 3.64
C PHE A 12 -7.85 1.97 3.27
N ASP A 13 -8.85 2.53 3.94
CA ASP A 13 -9.33 3.89 3.68
C ASP A 13 -8.26 4.91 4.12
N ARG A 14 -7.65 4.68 5.29
CA ARG A 14 -6.49 5.46 5.76
C ARG A 14 -5.30 5.31 4.81
N ALA A 15 -4.98 4.09 4.39
CA ALA A 15 -3.87 3.84 3.47
C ALA A 15 -4.07 4.50 2.10
N ARG A 16 -5.30 4.50 1.56
CA ARG A 16 -5.64 5.17 0.30
C ARG A 16 -5.46 6.69 0.38
N LEU A 17 -5.94 7.30 1.46
CA LEU A 17 -5.80 8.73 1.69
C LEU A 17 -4.32 9.11 1.82
N LEU A 18 -3.56 8.33 2.58
CA LEU A 18 -2.12 8.54 2.78
C LEU A 18 -1.31 8.35 1.50
N ALA A 19 -1.61 7.32 0.71
CA ALA A 19 -0.95 7.06 -0.56
C ALA A 19 -1.21 8.16 -1.58
N ARG A 20 -2.44 8.69 -1.64
CA ARG A 20 -2.82 9.83 -2.49
C ARG A 20 -2.09 11.10 -2.07
N GLN A 21 -2.08 11.43 -0.78
CA GLN A 21 -1.42 12.63 -0.26
C GLN A 21 0.09 12.62 -0.51
N ARG A 22 0.74 11.48 -0.27
CA ARG A 22 2.19 11.34 -0.45
C ARG A 22 2.61 11.08 -1.90
N ARG A 23 1.67 10.76 -2.79
CA ARG A 23 1.94 10.23 -4.13
C ARG A 23 2.92 9.04 -4.10
N ALA A 24 2.87 8.24 -3.04
CA ALA A 24 3.74 7.09 -2.81
C ALA A 24 2.93 5.88 -2.32
N PRO A 25 3.37 4.64 -2.59
CA PRO A 25 2.71 3.45 -2.08
C PRO A 25 2.77 3.37 -0.55
N VAL A 26 1.71 2.81 0.04
CA VAL A 26 1.57 2.59 1.49
C VAL A 26 1.22 1.11 1.70
N PHE A 27 1.68 0.51 2.78
CA PHE A 27 1.48 -0.91 3.05
C PHE A 27 0.46 -1.10 4.18
N VAL A 28 -0.34 -2.15 4.11
CA VAL A 28 -1.25 -2.57 5.18
C VAL A 28 -0.88 -3.98 5.59
N ALA A 29 -0.52 -4.18 6.85
CA ALA A 29 -0.16 -5.48 7.41
C ALA A 29 -0.68 -5.59 8.84
N GLY A 30 -1.32 -6.72 9.19
CA GLY A 30 -1.85 -6.92 10.53
C GLY A 30 -2.89 -5.87 10.98
N GLY A 31 -3.54 -5.18 10.04
CA GLY A 31 -4.46 -4.08 10.34
C GLY A 31 -3.78 -2.71 10.52
N GLU A 32 -2.45 -2.63 10.44
CA GLU A 32 -1.69 -1.39 10.56
C GLU A 32 -1.30 -0.84 9.20
N VAL A 33 -1.16 0.49 9.13
CA VAL A 33 -0.71 1.22 7.94
C VAL A 33 0.78 1.56 8.09
N LEU A 34 1.61 1.04 7.19
CA LEU A 34 3.06 1.15 7.21
C LEU A 34 3.55 1.95 6.00
N LEU A 35 4.54 2.82 6.21
CA LEU A 35 5.17 3.59 5.12
C LEU A 35 6.35 2.85 4.47
N LEU A 36 6.88 1.86 5.19
CA LEU A 36 7.96 1.02 4.72
C LEU A 36 7.42 -0.37 4.43
N LYS A 37 8.01 -1.01 3.43
CA LYS A 37 7.60 -2.34 3.00
C LYS A 37 7.92 -3.36 4.11
N PRO A 38 6.91 -4.05 4.68
CA PRO A 38 7.18 -5.08 5.67
C PRO A 38 7.80 -6.32 5.02
N LYS A 39 8.55 -7.11 5.81
CA LYS A 39 9.15 -8.38 5.35
C LYS A 39 8.12 -9.51 5.18
N GLY A 40 6.88 -9.31 5.63
CA GLY A 40 5.80 -10.31 5.63
C GLY A 40 4.70 -10.07 4.58
N PRO A 41 3.63 -10.87 4.62
CA PRO A 41 2.46 -10.67 3.79
C PRO A 41 1.83 -9.31 4.10
N SER A 42 1.63 -8.51 3.06
CA SER A 42 1.02 -7.19 3.18
C SER A 42 0.22 -6.84 1.92
N ALA A 43 -0.71 -5.92 2.09
CA ALA A 43 -1.33 -5.24 0.96
C ALA A 43 -0.57 -3.95 0.66
N THR A 44 -0.22 -3.72 -0.60
CA THR A 44 0.28 -2.42 -1.08
C THR A 44 -0.89 -1.63 -1.64
N VAL A 45 -1.05 -0.41 -1.15
CA VAL A 45 -2.05 0.56 -1.60
C VAL A 45 -1.32 1.64 -2.39
N TRP A 46 -1.69 1.76 -3.66
CA TRP A 46 -1.07 2.68 -4.60
C TRP A 46 -1.76 4.06 -4.58
N PRO A 47 -1.08 5.14 -4.97
CA PRO A 47 -1.66 6.49 -5.00
C PRO A 47 -2.87 6.65 -5.91
N ASN A 48 -2.99 5.80 -6.93
CA ASN A 48 -4.16 5.77 -7.83
C ASN A 48 -5.37 5.03 -7.23
N GLY A 49 -5.25 4.49 -6.01
CA GLY A 49 -6.31 3.75 -5.31
C GLY A 49 -6.31 2.24 -5.55
N THR A 50 -5.45 1.73 -6.44
CA THR A 50 -5.26 0.28 -6.65
C THR A 50 -4.69 -0.37 -5.38
N VAL A 51 -5.16 -1.57 -5.06
CA VAL A 51 -4.65 -2.38 -3.95
C VAL A 51 -4.15 -3.70 -4.49
N THR A 52 -2.91 -4.07 -4.16
CA THR A 52 -2.28 -5.33 -4.56
C THR A 52 -1.85 -6.11 -3.33
N TRP A 53 -2.13 -7.41 -3.29
CA TRP A 53 -1.71 -8.29 -2.21
C TRP A 53 -0.44 -9.04 -2.59
N GLY A 54 0.54 -9.08 -1.70
CA GLY A 54 1.75 -9.84 -1.97
C GLY A 54 2.61 -10.04 -0.74
N THR A 55 3.38 -11.13 -0.75
CA THR A 55 4.61 -11.21 0.03
C THR A 55 5.63 -10.25 -0.57
N ALA A 56 6.55 -9.75 0.25
CA ALA A 56 7.56 -8.78 -0.17
C ALA A 56 8.31 -9.18 -1.47
N THR A 57 8.38 -10.47 -1.77
CA THR A 57 9.01 -11.07 -2.94
C THR A 57 8.26 -10.84 -4.26
N MET A 58 6.92 -10.75 -4.28
CA MET A 58 6.17 -10.59 -5.54
C MET A 58 6.09 -9.14 -6.01
N ALA A 59 5.81 -8.19 -5.11
CA ALA A 59 5.65 -6.79 -5.48
C ALA A 59 6.96 -6.12 -5.95
N ALA A 60 8.13 -6.68 -5.62
CA ALA A 60 9.41 -6.19 -6.13
C ALA A 60 9.60 -6.54 -7.62
N ARG A 61 9.17 -7.73 -8.04
CA ARG A 61 9.30 -8.19 -9.45
C ARG A 61 8.42 -7.40 -10.42
N ASP A 62 7.24 -6.96 -10.01
CA ASP A 62 6.33 -6.21 -10.90
C ASP A 62 6.74 -4.75 -11.13
N VAL A 63 7.42 -4.11 -10.16
CA VAL A 63 7.90 -2.74 -10.33
C VAL A 63 9.13 -2.71 -11.24
N GLU A 64 10.04 -3.67 -11.09
CA GLU A 64 11.24 -3.78 -11.93
C GLU A 64 10.89 -4.10 -13.40
N ARG A 65 9.87 -4.93 -13.62
CA ARG A 65 9.36 -5.29 -14.95
C ARG A 65 8.62 -4.14 -15.67
N ARG A 66 8.18 -3.10 -14.96
CA ARG A 66 7.58 -1.90 -15.55
C ARG A 66 8.60 -0.79 -15.86
N LEU A 67 9.85 -0.91 -15.38
CA LEU A 67 10.90 0.10 -15.57
C LEU A 67 12.00 -0.33 -16.55
N THR A 68 11.93 -1.55 -17.09
CA THR A 68 12.77 -1.98 -18.22
C THR A 68 11.90 -2.06 -19.48
N PRO A 69 11.98 -1.11 -20.43
CA PRO A 69 11.46 -1.36 -21.76
C PRO A 69 12.19 -2.58 -22.33
N PRO A 70 11.50 -3.50 -23.04
CA PRO A 70 12.21 -4.54 -23.78
C PRO A 70 13.14 -3.86 -24.77
N ALA A 71 14.44 -4.14 -24.66
CA ALA A 71 15.39 -3.78 -25.69
C ALA A 71 14.91 -4.43 -27.00
N ALA A 72 14.48 -3.59 -27.94
CA ALA A 72 14.22 -3.97 -29.32
C ALA A 72 15.54 -4.19 -30.06
#